data_AF-A0A9E3WAC3-F1
#
_entry.id   AF-A0A9E3WAC3-F1
#
_cell.length_a   1.000
_cell.length_b   1.000
_cell.length_c   1.000
_cell.angle_alpha   90.00
_cell.angle_beta   90.00
_cell.angle_gamma   90.00
#
_symmetry.space_group_name_H-M   'P 1'
#
loop_
_entity.id
_entity.type
_entity.pdbx_description
1 polymer ?
#
loop_
_entity_poly.entity_id
_entity_poly.type
_entity_poly.pdbx_seq_one_letter_code
_entity_poly.pdbx_strand_id
1 'polypeptide(L)' 'MSEPKFDYCPHQGVCKVCQFFEHYAVKVLINTYCQGDYGTCKRYQLREAGQAVPDDWLPTGPQYAAMD' A
#
# COMPACT_ATOMS: atom_id res chain seq x y z
N MET A 1 7.97 21.75 19.21
CA MET A 1 8.57 20.71 18.36
C MET A 1 8.16 21.04 16.94
N SER A 2 9.08 21.56 16.13
CA SER A 2 8.81 22.00 14.76
C SER A 2 8.64 20.79 13.85
N GLU A 3 7.47 20.66 13.22
CA GLU A 3 7.16 19.62 12.23
C GLU A 3 8.22 19.60 11.12
N PRO A 4 8.73 18.42 10.73
CA PRO A 4 9.64 18.33 9.62
C PRO A 4 8.86 18.54 8.32
N LYS A 5 9.12 19.68 7.65
CA LYS A 5 8.61 20.01 6.31
C LYS A 5 9.22 19.07 5.27
N PHE A 6 8.62 17.91 5.06
CA PHE A 6 9.00 16.97 4.00
C PHE A 6 8.01 16.93 2.83
N ASP A 7 6.97 17.76 2.83
CA ASP A 7 5.87 17.62 1.88
C ASP A 7 6.21 18.03 0.44
N TYR A 8 7.34 18.70 0.21
CA TYR A 8 7.66 19.21 -1.12
C TYR A 8 9.16 19.33 -1.39
N CYS A 9 9.67 18.46 -2.25
CA CYS A 9 10.97 18.64 -2.89
C CYS A 9 10.75 19.27 -4.27
N PRO A 10 11.21 20.52 -4.53
CA PRO A 10 11.02 21.19 -5.82
C PRO A 10 11.69 20.46 -6.99
N HIS A 11 12.58 19.50 -6.69
CA HIS A 11 13.27 18.68 -7.67
C HIS A 11 12.79 17.23 -7.69
N GLN A 12 11.65 16.89 -7.09
CA GLN A 12 11.16 15.51 -6.99
C GLN A 12 11.14 14.79 -8.36
N GLY A 13 10.68 15.45 -9.42
CA GLY A 13 10.62 14.86 -10.76
C GLY A 13 11.97 14.62 -11.45
N VAL A 14 13.04 15.31 -11.02
CA VAL A 14 14.41 15.14 -11.55
C VAL A 14 15.36 14.44 -10.58
N CYS A 15 14.92 14.24 -9.33
CA CYS A 15 15.69 13.61 -8.28
C CYS A 15 15.70 12.09 -8.49
N LYS A 16 16.84 11.57 -8.95
CA LYS A 16 17.03 10.12 -9.11
C LYS A 16 16.76 9.36 -7.82
N VAL A 17 17.11 9.93 -6.66
CA VAL A 17 16.82 9.31 -5.35
C VAL A 17 15.33 9.13 -5.12
N CYS A 18 14.50 10.12 -5.46
CA CYS A 18 13.04 10.02 -5.35
C CYS A 18 12.47 8.93 -6.27
N GLN A 19 12.96 8.85 -7.51
CA GLN A 19 12.57 7.79 -8.47
C GLN A 19 12.93 6.39 -7.93
N PHE A 20 14.12 6.22 -7.35
CA PHE A 20 14.48 4.97 -6.69
C PHE A 20 13.58 4.68 -5.49
N PHE A 21 13.24 5.69 -4.70
CA PHE A 21 12.36 5.54 -3.54
C PHE A 21 10.96 5.07 -3.93
N GLU A 22 10.38 5.62 -5.02
CA GLU A 22 9.09 5.16 -5.54
C GLU A 22 9.14 3.68 -5.96
N HIS A 23 10.18 3.26 -6.67
CA HIS A 23 10.38 1.85 -7.02
C HIS A 23 10.55 0.94 -5.78
N TYR A 24 11.25 1.40 -4.75
CA TYR A 24 11.39 0.67 -3.49
C TYR A 24 10.08 0.64 -2.71
N ALA A 25 9.33 1.74 -2.67
CA ALA A 25 8.03 1.82 -2.01
C ALA A 25 7.06 0.83 -2.62
N VAL A 26 7.02 0.71 -3.95
CA VAL A 26 6.22 -0.31 -4.64
C VAL A 26 6.63 -1.73 -4.21
N LYS A 27 7.93 -2.04 -4.18
CA LYS A 27 8.41 -3.36 -3.71
C LYS A 27 8.06 -3.65 -2.27
N VAL A 28 8.24 -2.67 -1.38
CA VAL A 28 7.86 -2.79 0.04
C VAL A 28 6.36 -3.02 0.14
N LEU A 29 5.55 -2.23 -0.59
CA LEU A 29 4.11 -2.37 -0.60
C LEU A 29 3.68 -3.75 -1.09
N ILE A 30 4.31 -4.31 -2.12
CA ILE A 30 4.05 -5.68 -2.63
C ILE A 30 4.48 -6.73 -1.60
N ASN A 31 5.65 -6.58 -0.99
CA ASN A 31 6.17 -7.54 -0.02
C ASN A 31 5.36 -7.52 1.29
N THR A 32 4.81 -6.37 1.68
CA THR A 32 3.92 -6.23 2.83
C THR A 32 2.45 -6.41 2.44
N TYR A 33 2.13 -6.44 1.14
CA TYR A 33 0.79 -6.73 0.64
C TYR A 33 0.42 -8.14 1.07
N CYS A 34 -0.73 -8.26 1.74
CA CYS A 34 -1.15 -9.51 2.38
C CYS A 34 -0.15 -10.06 3.43
N GLN A 35 0.85 -9.27 3.87
CA GLN A 35 1.92 -9.69 4.79
C GLN A 35 2.64 -10.99 4.36
N GLY A 36 2.68 -11.27 3.05
CA GLY A 36 3.22 -12.53 2.52
C GLY A 36 2.30 -13.75 2.68
N ASP A 37 1.16 -13.63 3.35
CA ASP A 37 0.14 -14.67 3.49
C ASP A 37 -1.08 -14.36 2.62
N TYR A 38 -1.02 -14.84 1.38
CA TYR A 38 -2.14 -14.74 0.44
C TYR A 38 -3.34 -15.60 0.85
N GLY A 39 -3.15 -16.58 1.74
CA GLY A 39 -4.20 -17.44 2.27
C GLY A 39 -5.17 -16.69 3.19
N THR A 40 -4.72 -15.65 3.88
CA THR A 40 -5.55 -14.79 4.74
C THR A 40 -6.02 -13.50 4.06
N CYS A 41 -5.55 -13.24 2.84
CA CYS A 41 -5.79 -12.00 2.13
C CYS A 41 -7.15 -11.97 1.42
N LYS A 42 -8.13 -11.25 1.97
CA LYS A 42 -9.49 -11.17 1.43
C LYS A 42 -9.54 -10.59 0.02
N ARG A 43 -8.71 -9.59 -0.28
CA ARG A 43 -8.61 -9.03 -1.65
C ARG A 43 -8.11 -10.06 -2.66
N TYR A 44 -7.17 -10.91 -2.26
CA TYR A 44 -6.65 -11.98 -3.12
C TYR A 44 -7.71 -13.06 -3.34
N GLN A 45 -8.34 -13.53 -2.26
CA GLN A 45 -9.42 -14.52 -2.31
C GLN A 45 -10.58 -14.08 -3.22
N LEU A 46 -11.01 -12.82 -3.13
CA LEU A 46 -12.07 -12.27 -3.97
C LEU A 46 -11.69 -12.26 -5.46
N ARG A 47 -10.45 -11.86 -5.78
CA ARG A 47 -9.97 -11.87 -7.17
C ARG A 47 -9.91 -13.28 -7.75
N GLU A 48 -9.40 -14.23 -6.98
CA GLU A 48 -9.37 -15.66 -7.38
C GLU A 48 -10.78 -16.23 -7.55
N ALA A 49 -11.75 -15.74 -6.76
CA ALA A 49 -13.16 -16.10 -6.89
C ALA A 49 -13.89 -15.37 -8.05
N GLY A 50 -13.20 -14.52 -8.83
CA GLY A 50 -13.80 -13.74 -9.91
C GLY A 50 -14.72 -12.61 -9.44
N GLN A 51 -14.63 -12.23 -8.17
CA GLN A 51 -15.45 -11.19 -7.56
C GLN A 51 -14.76 -9.83 -7.60
N ALA A 52 -15.55 -8.77 -7.75
CA ALA A 52 -15.04 -7.41 -7.65
C ALA A 52 -14.53 -7.14 -6.23
N VAL A 53 -13.34 -6.54 -6.13
CA VAL A 53 -12.77 -6.13 -4.84
C VAL A 53 -13.16 -4.68 -4.58
N PRO A 54 -13.82 -4.36 -3.45
CA PRO A 54 -14.10 -2.98 -3.10
C PRO A 54 -12.82 -2.15 -2.94
N ASP A 55 -12.85 -0.90 -3.38
CA ASP A 55 -11.68 -0.01 -3.36
C ASP A 55 -11.23 0.35 -1.93
N ASP A 56 -12.15 0.30 -0.98
CA ASP A 56 -11.96 0.60 0.45
C ASP A 56 -11.45 -0.60 1.26
N TRP A 57 -11.31 -1.78 0.68
CA TRP A 57 -10.81 -2.96 1.40
C TRP A 57 -9.28 -2.94 1.53
N LEU A 58 -8.76 -3.22 2.72
CA LEU A 58 -7.37 -3.57 2.95
C LEU A 58 -7.10 -5.03 2.57
N PRO A 59 -5.82 -5.46 2.48
CA PRO A 59 -5.48 -6.87 2.23
C PRO A 59 -6.20 -7.85 3.17
N THR A 60 -6.38 -7.47 4.43
CA THR A 60 -7.06 -8.28 5.47
C THR A 60 -8.59 -8.18 5.45
N GLY A 61 -9.18 -7.23 4.71
CA GLY A 61 -10.64 -7.02 4.68
C GLY A 61 -11.05 -5.55 4.82
N PRO A 62 -12.33 -5.27 5.18
CA PRO A 62 -12.85 -3.90 5.29
C PRO A 62 -12.06 -3.04 6.29
N GLN A 63 -11.78 -1.78 5.95
CA GLN A 63 -11.04 -0.83 6.80
C GLN A 63 -11.67 -0.58 8.18
N TYR A 64 -12.99 -0.79 8.33
CA TYR A 64 -13.74 -0.44 9.53
C TYR A 64 -14.17 -1.64 10.41
N ALA A 65 -13.78 -2.87 10.06
CA ALA A 65 -14.23 -4.06 10.80
C ALA A 65 -13.38 -4.40 12.04
N ALA A 66 -12.43 -3.55 12.45
CA ALA A 66 -11.48 -3.82 13.54
C ALA A 66 -11.38 -2.68 14.56
N MET A 67 -12.44 -1.88 14.72
CA MET A 67 -12.61 -0.95 15.84
C MET A 67 -13.91 -1.30 16.58
N ASP A 68 -13.93 -2.46 17.23
CA ASP A 68 -14.81 -2.80 18.36
C ASP A 68 -13.92 -3.15 19.55
#